data_AF-A0A7C4UWB0-F1
#
_entry.id   AF-A0A7C4UWB0-F1
#
_cell.length_a   1.000
_cell.length_b   1.000
_cell.length_c   1.000
_cell.angle_alpha   90.00
_cell.angle_beta   90.00
_cell.angle_gamma   90.00
#
_symmetry.space_group_name_H-M   'P 1'
#
loop_
_entity.id
_entity.type
_entity.pdbx_description
1 polymer ?
#
loop_
_entity_poly.entity_id
_entity_poly.type
_entity_poly.pdbx_seq_one_letter_code
_entity_poly.pdbx_strand_id
1 'polypeptide(L)'
;MTIRQGPVQFNWRRHWKKKVAPHLKNEAVQACLDLGMGMLDPNWQRGDPPYVLGAIPVCRTRIVPGKLSWYRPYGRCHWIAFFSLAIGVLNYPDLDWRFVSGDLHTVPVGYAEDGRPRVVMDILLFDSDTADESIAKVKARVAHAPPSDGWEAMFEFFLKFMVPVLRSSILPRSEKTSNDLAEAEKFLEAFLSDEEDSAESEQFRGTSSVVRAKAS
;
A
#
# COMPACT_ATOMS: atom_id res chain seq x y z
N MET A 1 17.74 -23.36 21.17
CA MET A 1 16.77 -22.81 20.20
C MET A 1 17.52 -22.08 19.12
N THR A 2 17.57 -22.62 17.91
CA THR A 2 18.25 -21.98 16.77
C THR A 2 17.34 -20.89 16.23
N ILE A 3 17.77 -19.62 16.33
CA ILE A 3 17.03 -18.49 15.77
C ILE A 3 17.08 -18.64 14.25
N ARG A 4 15.93 -18.75 13.58
CA ARG A 4 15.87 -18.76 12.11
C ARG A 4 16.51 -17.47 11.59
N GLN A 5 17.51 -17.60 10.73
CA GLN A 5 18.33 -16.47 10.24
C GLN A 5 17.70 -15.68 9.07
N GLY A 6 16.45 -15.96 8.69
CA GLY A 6 15.79 -15.33 7.53
C GLY A 6 14.62 -14.43 7.91
N PRO A 7 14.10 -13.63 6.94
CA PRO A 7 12.89 -12.85 7.15
C PRO A 7 11.70 -13.77 7.43
N VAL A 8 10.73 -13.28 8.20
CA VAL A 8 9.48 -14.00 8.49
C VAL A 8 8.34 -13.43 7.67
N GLN A 9 7.53 -14.32 7.09
CA GLN A 9 6.28 -13.94 6.45
C GLN A 9 5.25 -13.63 7.53
N PHE A 10 4.66 -12.44 7.50
CA PHE A 10 3.57 -12.12 8.43
C PHE A 10 2.35 -12.98 8.11
N ASN A 11 1.99 -13.87 9.03
CA ASN A 11 0.81 -14.72 8.87
C ASN A 11 -0.47 -13.93 9.18
N TRP A 12 -1.01 -13.24 8.17
CA TRP A 12 -2.21 -12.42 8.28
C TRP A 12 -3.41 -13.17 8.86
N ARG A 13 -3.62 -14.41 8.44
CA ARG A 13 -4.73 -15.26 8.92
C ARG A 13 -4.63 -15.51 10.42
N ARG A 14 -3.45 -15.91 10.90
CA ARG A 14 -3.20 -16.19 12.33
C ARG A 14 -3.24 -14.92 13.17
N HIS A 15 -2.74 -13.81 12.64
CA HIS A 15 -2.54 -12.59 13.41
C HIS A 15 -3.68 -11.57 13.28
N TRP A 16 -4.64 -11.77 12.37
CA TRP A 16 -5.73 -10.82 12.11
C TRP A 16 -6.38 -10.28 13.38
N LYS A 17 -6.92 -11.16 14.21
CA LYS A 17 -7.69 -10.76 15.40
C LYS A 17 -6.87 -9.93 16.41
N LYS A 18 -5.58 -10.22 16.55
CA LYS A 18 -4.74 -9.66 17.63
C LYS A 18 -3.88 -8.48 17.17
N LYS A 19 -3.46 -8.47 15.90
CA LYS A 19 -2.46 -7.54 15.36
C LYS A 19 -2.98 -6.68 14.22
N VAL A 20 -4.14 -6.97 13.64
CA VAL A 20 -4.69 -6.21 12.51
C VAL A 20 -6.01 -5.55 12.90
N ALA A 21 -6.99 -6.36 13.32
CA ALA A 21 -8.32 -5.91 13.68
C ALA A 21 -8.36 -4.73 14.68
N PRO A 22 -7.49 -4.66 15.71
CA PRO A 22 -7.46 -3.52 16.62
C PRO A 22 -7.11 -2.19 15.95
N HIS A 23 -6.41 -2.21 14.83
CA HIS A 23 -5.97 -1.02 14.10
C HIS A 23 -6.89 -0.63 12.95
N LEU A 24 -7.94 -1.41 12.64
CA LEU A 24 -8.84 -1.10 11.52
C LEU A 24 -9.67 0.18 11.72
N LYS A 25 -9.75 0.69 12.96
CA LYS A 25 -10.38 1.98 13.27
C LYS A 25 -9.37 3.11 13.49
N ASN A 26 -8.07 2.85 13.30
CA ASN A 26 -7.05 3.89 13.40
C ASN A 26 -7.13 4.77 12.15
N GLU A 27 -7.28 6.07 12.34
CA GLU A 27 -7.42 7.05 11.25
C GLU A 27 -6.25 7.03 10.27
N ALA A 28 -5.00 6.91 10.76
CA ALA A 28 -3.83 6.81 9.90
C ALA A 28 -3.83 5.51 9.09
N VAL A 29 -4.32 4.40 9.66
CA VAL A 29 -4.46 3.12 8.91
C VAL A 29 -5.54 3.24 7.84
N GLN A 30 -6.65 3.90 8.15
CA GLN A 30 -7.70 4.16 7.16
C GLN A 30 -7.18 5.09 6.05
N ALA A 31 -6.46 6.16 6.38
CA ALA A 31 -5.85 7.04 5.38
C ALA A 31 -4.86 6.28 4.47
N CYS A 32 -4.05 5.37 5.00
CA CYS A 32 -3.18 4.52 4.19
C CYS A 32 -3.94 3.57 3.26
N LEU A 33 -5.11 3.07 3.70
CA LEU A 33 -5.97 2.24 2.86
C LEU A 33 -6.64 3.10 1.78
N ASP A 34 -7.18 4.25 2.16
CA ASP A 34 -7.88 5.19 1.29
C ASP A 34 -6.95 5.74 0.21
N LEU A 35 -5.71 6.10 0.55
CA LEU A 35 -4.71 6.54 -0.42
C LEU A 35 -4.50 5.48 -1.51
N GLY A 36 -4.18 4.25 -1.08
CA GLY A 36 -3.91 3.17 -2.02
C GLY A 36 -5.11 2.84 -2.90
N MET A 37 -6.31 2.71 -2.31
CA MET A 37 -7.50 2.34 -3.07
C MET A 37 -8.07 3.51 -3.89
N GLY A 38 -7.94 4.76 -3.44
CA GLY A 38 -8.35 5.95 -4.18
C GLY A 38 -7.53 6.18 -5.45
N MET A 39 -6.23 5.89 -5.40
CA MET A 39 -5.41 5.87 -6.62
C MET A 39 -5.79 4.74 -7.59
N LEU A 40 -6.39 3.66 -7.10
CA LEU A 40 -6.85 2.55 -7.95
C LEU A 40 -8.22 2.85 -8.56
N ASP A 41 -9.11 3.46 -7.79
CA ASP A 41 -10.47 3.81 -8.20
C ASP A 41 -10.82 5.21 -7.66
N PRO A 42 -10.95 6.23 -8.53
CA PRO A 42 -11.32 7.59 -8.13
C PRO A 42 -12.67 7.69 -7.41
N ASN A 43 -13.54 6.68 -7.52
CA ASN A 43 -14.83 6.64 -6.82
C ASN A 43 -14.73 5.98 -5.44
N TRP A 44 -13.53 5.56 -5.02
CA TRP A 44 -13.32 4.95 -3.71
C TRP A 44 -13.80 5.86 -2.59
N GLN A 45 -14.61 5.29 -1.69
CA GLN A 45 -15.01 5.93 -0.45
C GLN A 45 -14.52 5.12 0.74
N ARG A 46 -14.21 5.83 1.83
CA ARG A 46 -13.84 5.18 3.09
C ARG A 46 -14.93 4.19 3.52
N GLY A 47 -14.50 2.97 3.82
CA GLY A 47 -15.40 1.89 4.22
C GLY A 47 -15.82 0.98 3.07
N ASP A 48 -15.52 1.36 1.83
CA ASP A 48 -15.69 0.48 0.67
C ASP A 48 -14.89 -0.81 0.85
N PRO A 49 -15.37 -1.93 0.27
CA PRO A 49 -14.68 -3.20 0.34
C PRO A 49 -13.49 -3.30 -0.64
N PRO A 50 -12.22 -3.37 -0.20
CA PRO A 50 -11.10 -3.49 -1.14
C PRO A 50 -11.27 -4.70 -2.09
N TYR A 51 -11.78 -5.83 -1.59
CA TYR A 51 -11.91 -7.05 -2.38
C TYR A 51 -12.70 -6.89 -3.68
N VAL A 52 -13.59 -5.88 -3.81
CA VAL A 52 -14.37 -5.69 -5.06
C VAL A 52 -13.52 -5.15 -6.21
N LEU A 53 -12.39 -4.50 -5.90
CA LEU A 53 -11.45 -3.97 -6.90
C LEU A 53 -10.44 -5.02 -7.39
N GLY A 54 -10.42 -6.19 -6.77
CA GLY A 54 -9.54 -7.31 -7.11
C GLY A 54 -10.24 -8.44 -7.87
N ALA A 55 -9.43 -9.41 -8.31
CA ALA A 55 -9.95 -10.66 -8.84
C ALA A 55 -10.68 -11.46 -7.76
N ILE A 56 -11.75 -12.16 -8.15
CA ILE A 56 -12.44 -13.09 -7.26
C ILE A 56 -11.48 -14.24 -6.95
N PRO A 57 -11.20 -14.56 -5.66
CA PRO A 57 -10.37 -15.69 -5.33
C PRO A 57 -10.96 -16.98 -5.91
N VAL A 58 -10.11 -17.78 -6.56
CA VAL A 58 -10.46 -19.09 -7.14
C VAL A 58 -11.12 -19.99 -6.09
N CYS A 59 -10.66 -19.87 -4.84
CA CYS A 59 -11.27 -20.49 -3.68
C CYS A 59 -12.39 -19.57 -3.17
N ARG A 60 -13.67 -20.00 -3.29
CA ARG A 60 -14.90 -19.29 -2.85
C ARG A 60 -14.95 -19.01 -1.33
N THR A 61 -13.97 -18.27 -0.83
CA THR A 61 -13.86 -17.89 0.57
C THR A 61 -14.99 -16.93 0.87
N ARG A 62 -15.76 -17.22 1.91
CA ARG A 62 -16.81 -16.30 2.37
C ARG A 62 -16.18 -14.94 2.69
N ILE A 63 -16.69 -13.91 2.04
CA ILE A 63 -16.30 -12.53 2.31
C ILE A 63 -17.04 -12.05 3.56
N VAL A 64 -16.31 -11.51 4.53
CA VAL A 64 -16.88 -11.08 5.82
C VAL A 64 -16.32 -9.70 6.18
N PRO A 65 -17.17 -8.68 6.35
CA PRO A 65 -16.75 -7.35 6.78
C PRO A 65 -15.84 -7.38 8.03
N GLY A 66 -14.78 -6.59 8.01
CA GLY A 66 -13.81 -6.52 9.12
C GLY A 66 -12.92 -7.77 9.30
N LYS A 67 -12.97 -8.73 8.38
CA LYS A 67 -12.09 -9.91 8.35
C LYS A 67 -11.11 -9.83 7.19
N LEU A 68 -10.05 -10.65 7.24
CA LEU A 68 -9.03 -10.71 6.20
C LEU A 68 -9.61 -10.84 4.78
N SER A 69 -10.67 -11.62 4.59
CA SER A 69 -11.30 -11.79 3.27
C SER A 69 -11.89 -10.50 2.69
N TRP A 70 -12.19 -9.49 3.52
CA TRP A 70 -12.66 -8.18 3.06
C TRP A 70 -11.54 -7.33 2.45
N TYR A 71 -10.31 -7.49 2.93
CA TYR A 71 -9.18 -6.61 2.61
C TYR A 71 -8.20 -7.23 1.59
N ARG A 72 -8.58 -8.29 0.86
CA ARG A 72 -7.71 -8.94 -0.14
C ARG A 72 -8.18 -8.65 -1.58
N PRO A 73 -7.79 -7.51 -2.17
CA PRO A 73 -7.99 -7.25 -3.60
C PRO A 73 -6.95 -8.01 -4.43
N TYR A 74 -7.21 -9.27 -4.75
CA TYR A 74 -6.25 -10.09 -5.51
C TYR A 74 -5.87 -9.44 -6.85
N GLY A 75 -4.57 -9.42 -7.16
CA GLY A 75 -4.05 -8.74 -8.37
C GLY A 75 -3.91 -7.22 -8.23
N ARG A 76 -4.11 -6.66 -7.03
CA ARG A 76 -3.95 -5.22 -6.72
C ARG A 76 -2.95 -4.99 -5.59
N CYS A 77 -1.86 -5.75 -5.59
CA CYS A 77 -0.80 -5.70 -4.57
C CYS A 77 -0.20 -4.30 -4.39
N HIS A 78 0.07 -3.59 -5.48
CA HIS A 78 0.63 -2.22 -5.50
C HIS A 78 -0.17 -1.26 -4.62
N TRP A 79 -1.49 -1.29 -4.75
CA TRP A 79 -2.39 -0.37 -4.05
C TRP A 79 -2.68 -0.81 -2.60
N ILE A 80 -2.78 -2.12 -2.31
CA ILE A 80 -3.01 -2.59 -0.93
C ILE A 80 -1.72 -2.61 -0.07
N ALA A 81 -0.57 -2.36 -0.67
CA ALA A 81 0.72 -2.34 0.02
C ALA A 81 0.78 -1.23 1.08
N PHE A 82 0.16 -0.07 0.84
CA PHE A 82 0.12 1.04 1.82
C PHE A 82 -0.57 0.64 3.13
N PHE A 83 -1.76 0.03 3.03
CA PHE A 83 -2.45 -0.56 4.18
C PHE A 83 -1.59 -1.61 4.88
N SER A 84 -0.95 -2.48 4.10
CA SER A 84 -0.10 -3.55 4.63
C SER A 84 1.11 -3.02 5.39
N LEU A 85 1.73 -1.95 4.89
CA LEU A 85 2.84 -1.25 5.54
C LEU A 85 2.38 -0.62 6.85
N ALA A 86 1.22 0.06 6.85
CA ALA A 86 0.68 0.70 8.04
C ALA A 86 0.50 -0.30 9.20
N ILE A 87 -0.07 -1.48 8.91
CA ILE A 87 -0.16 -2.57 9.89
C ILE A 87 1.23 -3.03 10.34
N GLY A 88 2.20 -3.10 9.43
CA GLY A 88 3.58 -3.44 9.71
C GLY A 88 4.21 -2.50 10.74
N VAL A 89 4.19 -1.19 10.46
CA VAL A 89 4.74 -0.14 11.32
C VAL A 89 4.16 -0.21 12.73
N LEU A 90 2.84 -0.36 12.86
CA LEU A 90 2.19 -0.40 14.17
C LEU A 90 2.55 -1.65 14.99
N ASN A 91 2.87 -2.76 14.32
CA ASN A 91 3.24 -4.01 15.00
C ASN A 91 4.73 -4.17 15.25
N TYR A 92 5.57 -3.47 14.49
CA TYR A 92 7.02 -3.54 14.54
C TYR A 92 7.62 -2.13 14.30
N PRO A 93 7.45 -1.21 15.28
CA PRO A 93 7.81 0.20 15.09
C PRO A 93 9.30 0.44 14.91
N ASP A 94 10.13 -0.44 15.47
CA ASP A 94 11.60 -0.35 15.46
C ASP A 94 12.23 -0.80 14.14
N LEU A 95 11.45 -1.38 13.22
CA LEU A 95 11.97 -1.76 11.90
C LEU A 95 11.99 -0.56 10.97
N ASP A 96 13.01 -0.50 10.12
CA ASP A 96 13.09 0.41 8.98
C ASP A 96 12.21 -0.15 7.85
N TRP A 97 11.10 0.52 7.55
CA TRP A 97 10.10 0.04 6.60
C TRP A 97 10.39 0.56 5.20
N ARG A 98 10.30 -0.32 4.21
CA ARG A 98 10.48 0.02 2.80
C ARG A 98 9.45 -0.70 1.95
N PHE A 99 9.08 -0.12 0.82
CA PHE A 99 8.43 -0.86 -0.25
C PHE A 99 9.49 -1.55 -1.09
N VAL A 100 9.28 -2.84 -1.34
CA VAL A 100 10.02 -3.58 -2.35
C VAL A 100 9.02 -3.77 -3.49
N SER A 101 9.26 -3.08 -4.61
CA SER A 101 8.37 -3.02 -5.77
C SER A 101 9.05 -3.41 -7.08
N GLY A 102 8.26 -3.91 -8.01
CA GLY A 102 8.59 -4.26 -9.39
C GLY A 102 7.30 -4.57 -10.15
N ASP A 103 7.37 -4.79 -11.46
CA ASP A 103 6.18 -4.81 -12.35
C ASP A 103 4.98 -5.61 -11.83
N LEU A 104 5.24 -6.81 -11.30
CA LEU A 104 4.20 -7.76 -10.92
C LEU A 104 3.71 -7.61 -9.48
N HIS A 105 4.51 -7.00 -8.61
CA HIS A 105 4.25 -7.09 -7.18
C HIS A 105 4.94 -6.00 -6.38
N THR A 106 4.23 -5.47 -5.38
CA THR A 106 4.81 -4.65 -4.32
C THR A 106 4.54 -5.30 -2.98
N VAL A 107 5.56 -5.33 -2.13
CA VAL A 107 5.45 -5.81 -0.76
C VAL A 107 6.19 -4.89 0.22
N PRO A 108 5.58 -4.52 1.35
CA PRO A 108 6.29 -3.83 2.42
C PRO A 108 7.20 -4.80 3.18
N VAL A 109 8.43 -4.36 3.44
CA VAL A 109 9.45 -5.12 4.16
C VAL A 109 10.04 -4.26 5.27
N GLY A 110 10.05 -4.81 6.49
CA GLY A 110 10.72 -4.21 7.64
C GLY A 110 12.14 -4.76 7.78
N TYR A 111 13.12 -3.86 7.86
CA TYR A 111 14.54 -4.15 8.00
C TYR A 111 15.02 -3.84 9.41
N ALA A 112 15.95 -4.65 9.93
CA ALA A 112 16.66 -4.32 11.16
C ALA A 112 17.80 -3.33 10.89
N GLU A 113 18.41 -2.80 11.97
CA GLU A 113 19.56 -1.89 11.89
C GLU A 113 20.76 -2.47 11.11
N ASP A 114 20.90 -3.79 11.08
CA ASP A 114 21.93 -4.49 10.28
C ASP A 114 21.63 -4.53 8.78
N GLY A 115 20.57 -3.86 8.34
CA GLY A 115 20.12 -3.80 6.95
C GLY A 115 19.50 -5.10 6.44
N ARG A 116 19.27 -6.11 7.29
CA ARG A 116 18.67 -7.38 6.87
C ARG A 116 17.14 -7.35 7.01
N PRO A 117 16.41 -7.94 6.05
CA PRO A 117 14.95 -8.02 6.14
C PRO A 117 14.55 -8.92 7.32
N ARG A 118 13.52 -8.50 8.06
CA ARG A 118 12.98 -9.22 9.23
C ARG A 118 11.55 -9.64 9.03
N VAL A 119 10.70 -8.78 8.51
CA VAL A 119 9.26 -9.05 8.36
C VAL A 119 8.80 -8.64 6.98
N VAL A 120 8.04 -9.52 6.32
CA VAL A 120 7.40 -9.26 5.03
C VAL A 120 5.88 -9.21 5.23
N MET A 121 5.25 -8.12 4.78
CA MET A 121 3.82 -7.85 4.96
C MET A 121 3.02 -8.09 3.68
N ASP A 122 3.07 -9.31 3.13
CA ASP A 122 2.31 -9.64 1.91
C ASP A 122 0.89 -10.11 2.24
N ILE A 123 -0.10 -9.22 2.17
CA ILE A 123 -1.49 -9.59 2.46
C ILE A 123 -2.12 -10.54 1.43
N LEU A 124 -1.61 -10.54 0.19
CA LEU A 124 -2.22 -11.28 -0.91
C LEU A 124 -1.60 -12.67 -1.10
N LEU A 125 -0.33 -12.86 -0.76
CA LEU A 125 0.39 -14.13 -1.01
C LEU A 125 0.95 -14.80 0.26
N PHE A 126 0.73 -14.27 1.48
CA PHE A 126 1.29 -14.89 2.71
C PHE A 126 0.93 -16.35 2.96
N ASP A 127 -0.16 -16.86 2.34
CA ASP A 127 -0.59 -18.24 2.49
C ASP A 127 -0.09 -19.17 1.38
N SER A 128 0.51 -18.64 0.32
CA SER A 128 1.16 -19.41 -0.75
C SER A 128 2.68 -19.26 -0.77
N ASP A 129 3.19 -18.17 -0.23
CA ASP A 129 4.60 -17.78 -0.36
C ASP A 129 5.27 -17.62 1.01
N THR A 130 6.53 -18.01 1.05
CA THR A 130 7.48 -17.59 2.09
C THR A 130 7.88 -16.12 1.90
N ALA A 131 8.55 -15.55 2.90
CA ALA A 131 9.07 -14.18 2.84
C ALA A 131 10.09 -14.01 1.70
N ASP A 132 11.00 -14.97 1.54
CA ASP A 132 12.00 -14.94 0.48
C ASP A 132 11.37 -15.06 -0.91
N GLU A 133 10.35 -15.92 -1.08
CA GLU A 133 9.60 -16.03 -2.34
C GLU A 133 8.84 -14.74 -2.66
N SER A 134 8.20 -14.12 -1.66
CA SER A 134 7.49 -12.85 -1.84
C SER A 134 8.45 -11.74 -2.30
N ILE A 135 9.63 -11.63 -1.68
CA ILE A 135 10.69 -10.67 -2.08
C ILE A 135 11.25 -11.01 -3.47
N ALA A 136 11.44 -12.30 -3.79
CA ALA A 136 11.96 -12.74 -5.08
C ALA A 136 10.99 -12.43 -6.22
N LYS A 137 9.67 -12.58 -6.01
CA LYS A 137 8.64 -12.25 -7.01
C LYS A 137 8.66 -10.79 -7.42
N VAL A 138 8.94 -9.89 -6.50
CA VAL A 138 9.09 -8.45 -6.82
C VAL A 138 10.22 -8.21 -7.81
N LYS A 139 11.32 -8.98 -7.69
CA LYS A 139 12.49 -8.84 -8.58
C LYS A 139 12.26 -9.47 -9.95
N ALA A 140 11.20 -10.25 -10.14
CA ALA A 140 10.87 -10.84 -11.42
C ALA A 140 10.36 -9.75 -12.36
N ARG A 141 11.14 -9.45 -13.40
CA ARG A 141 10.73 -8.55 -14.48
C ARG A 141 9.88 -9.29 -15.50
N VAL A 142 8.86 -8.63 -16.02
CA VAL A 142 8.10 -9.15 -17.16
C VAL A 142 8.73 -8.57 -18.43
N ALA A 143 9.21 -9.44 -19.32
CA ALA A 143 9.68 -9.00 -20.62
C ALA A 143 8.55 -8.22 -21.32
N HIS A 144 8.86 -6.99 -21.76
CA HIS A 144 7.94 -6.08 -22.45
C HIS A 144 6.84 -5.44 -21.57
N ALA A 145 6.87 -5.57 -20.25
CA ALA A 145 6.08 -4.67 -19.42
C ALA A 145 6.70 -3.25 -19.50
N PRO A 146 5.87 -2.20 -19.59
CA PRO A 146 6.38 -0.86 -19.34
C PRO A 146 6.95 -0.84 -17.93
N PRO A 147 8.11 -0.22 -17.72
CA PRO A 147 8.67 -0.11 -16.38
C PRO A 147 7.65 0.57 -15.47
N SER A 148 7.55 0.10 -14.23
CA SER A 148 6.71 0.69 -13.19
C SER A 148 7.25 2.04 -12.70
N ASP A 149 7.79 2.86 -13.61
CA ASP A 149 8.42 4.14 -13.33
C ASP A 149 7.41 5.06 -12.65
N GLY A 150 7.80 5.63 -11.50
CA GLY A 150 7.02 6.65 -10.79
C GLY A 150 6.47 6.19 -9.44
N TRP A 151 6.43 4.88 -9.17
CA TRP A 151 6.06 4.38 -7.85
C TRP A 151 7.11 4.70 -6.79
N GLU A 152 8.39 4.79 -7.16
CA GLU A 152 9.49 5.05 -6.23
C GLU A 152 9.31 6.39 -5.52
N ALA A 153 9.04 7.46 -6.27
CA ALA A 153 8.84 8.79 -5.70
C ALA A 153 7.66 8.82 -4.73
N MET A 154 6.57 8.14 -5.09
CA MET A 154 5.40 8.03 -4.24
C MET A 154 5.64 7.19 -2.98
N PHE A 155 6.37 6.08 -3.10
CA PHE A 155 6.73 5.25 -1.97
C PHE A 155 7.69 5.96 -1.03
N GLU A 156 8.72 6.62 -1.54
CA GLU A 156 9.63 7.45 -0.75
C GLU A 156 8.87 8.58 -0.04
N PHE A 157 7.99 9.24 -0.77
CA PHE A 157 7.10 10.25 -0.22
C PHE A 157 6.27 9.67 0.94
N PHE A 158 5.52 8.60 0.69
CA PHE A 158 4.69 7.97 1.70
C PHE A 158 5.50 7.52 2.92
N LEU A 159 6.68 6.91 2.73
CA LEU A 159 7.55 6.50 3.82
C LEU A 159 8.01 7.69 4.67
N LYS A 160 8.39 8.79 4.03
CA LYS A 160 8.87 10.01 4.70
C LYS A 160 7.80 10.64 5.58
N PHE A 161 6.52 10.63 5.17
CA PHE A 161 5.46 11.37 5.86
C PHE A 161 4.55 10.46 6.70
N MET A 162 4.15 9.30 6.21
CA MET A 162 3.17 8.45 6.90
C MET A 162 3.80 7.56 7.98
N VAL A 163 5.04 7.11 7.81
CA VAL A 163 5.69 6.25 8.84
C VAL A 163 5.85 6.99 10.18
N PRO A 164 6.31 8.26 10.22
CA PRO A 164 6.33 9.03 11.47
C PRO A 164 4.95 9.14 12.12
N VAL A 165 3.91 9.48 11.36
CA VAL A 165 2.53 9.61 11.85
C VAL A 165 2.03 8.30 12.46
N LEU A 166 2.26 7.19 11.77
CA LEU A 166 1.90 5.86 12.25
C LEU A 166 2.63 5.51 13.55
N ARG A 167 3.94 5.78 13.64
CA ARG A 167 4.73 5.57 14.87
C ARG A 167 4.22 6.45 16.01
N SER A 168 3.99 7.74 15.78
CA SER A 168 3.43 8.63 16.80
C SER A 168 2.03 8.21 17.26
N SER A 169 1.29 7.46 16.43
CA SER A 169 -0.04 6.97 16.81
C SER A 169 -0.03 5.94 17.96
N ILE A 170 1.08 5.18 18.13
CA ILE A 170 1.22 4.17 19.19
C ILE A 170 1.70 4.76 20.52
N LEU A 171 2.27 5.97 20.51
CA LEU A 171 2.76 6.61 21.71
C LEU A 171 1.59 6.99 22.64
N PRO A 172 1.80 6.93 23.97
CA PRO A 172 0.84 7.45 24.94
C PRO A 172 0.44 8.87 24.60
N ARG A 173 -0.82 9.24 24.87
CA ARG A 173 -1.35 10.58 24.55
C ARG A 173 -0.54 11.72 25.19
N SER A 174 0.16 11.45 26.29
CA SER A 174 1.06 12.39 26.98
C SER A 174 2.32 12.74 26.20
N GLU A 175 2.68 11.98 25.17
CA GLU A 175 3.92 12.12 24.40
C GLU A 175 3.68 12.61 22.96
N LYS A 176 2.42 12.84 22.58
CA LYS A 176 2.09 13.36 21.25
C LYS A 176 2.26 14.88 21.22
N THR A 177 3.20 15.38 20.43
CA THR A 177 3.27 16.79 20.05
C THR A 177 2.06 17.12 19.16
N SER A 178 1.38 18.24 19.42
CA SER A 178 0.20 18.66 18.63
C SER A 178 0.51 18.99 17.17
N ASN A 179 1.80 19.14 16.82
CA ASN A 179 2.23 19.58 15.49
C ASN A 179 2.19 18.45 14.46
N ASP A 180 2.56 17.22 14.85
CA ASP A 180 2.80 16.13 13.90
C ASP A 180 1.54 15.67 13.15
N LEU A 181 0.38 15.69 13.83
CA LEU A 181 -0.90 15.29 13.22
C LEU A 181 -1.43 16.38 12.28
N ALA A 182 -1.31 17.65 12.67
CA ALA A 182 -1.78 18.77 11.87
C ALA A 182 -0.97 18.92 10.57
N GLU A 183 0.34 18.66 10.61
CA GLU A 183 1.18 18.67 9.41
C GLU A 183 0.82 17.52 8.44
N ALA A 184 0.53 16.33 8.97
CA ALA A 184 0.13 15.20 8.16
C ALA A 184 -1.25 15.38 7.50
N GLU A 185 -2.23 15.90 8.25
CA GLU A 185 -3.58 16.20 7.73
C GLU A 185 -3.53 17.28 6.66
N LYS A 186 -2.86 18.41 6.93
CA LYS A 186 -2.71 19.50 5.96
C LYS A 186 -2.01 19.04 4.69
N PHE A 187 -1.06 18.11 4.81
CA PHE A 187 -0.38 17.56 3.65
C PHE A 187 -1.31 16.64 2.83
N LEU A 188 -2.03 15.73 3.49
CA LEU A 188 -2.99 14.85 2.80
C LEU A 188 -4.02 15.66 2.01
N GLU A 189 -4.51 16.75 2.59
CA GLU A 189 -5.39 17.69 1.90
C GLU A 189 -4.72 18.34 0.68
N ALA A 190 -3.48 18.84 0.83
CA ALA A 190 -2.76 19.50 -0.25
C ALA A 190 -2.39 18.56 -1.41
N PHE A 191 -1.99 17.32 -1.11
CA PHE A 191 -1.66 16.33 -2.13
C PHE A 191 -2.88 15.92 -2.95
N LEU A 192 -4.03 15.75 -2.27
CA LEU A 192 -5.28 15.44 -2.95
C LEU A 192 -5.81 16.62 -3.77
N SER A 193 -5.50 17.88 -3.39
CA SER A 193 -5.92 19.05 -4.15
C SER A 193 -5.05 19.35 -5.37
N ASP A 194 -3.73 19.10 -5.32
CA ASP A 194 -2.82 19.42 -6.43
C ASP A 194 -3.01 18.50 -7.66
N GLU A 195 -3.56 17.30 -7.50
CA GLU A 195 -3.87 16.43 -8.64
C GLU A 195 -5.06 16.94 -9.48
N GLU A 196 -6.04 17.62 -8.87
CA GLU A 196 -7.20 18.17 -9.58
C GLU A 196 -6.79 19.22 -10.63
N ASP A 197 -5.83 20.08 -10.29
CA ASP A 197 -5.33 21.12 -11.21
C ASP A 197 -4.48 20.55 -12.37
N SER A 198 -3.82 19.42 -12.16
CA SER A 198 -3.00 18.79 -13.20
C SER A 198 -3.85 18.02 -14.23
N ALA A 199 -4.94 17.39 -13.81
CA ALA A 199 -5.84 16.61 -14.66
C ALA A 199 -6.66 17.49 -15.63
N GLU A 200 -6.99 18.72 -15.24
CA GLU A 200 -7.66 19.67 -16.15
C GLU A 200 -6.75 20.19 -17.27
N SER A 201 -5.43 20.16 -17.09
CA SER A 201 -4.47 20.68 -18.07
C SER A 201 -4.26 19.78 -19.30
N GLU A 202 -4.56 18.48 -19.20
CA GLU A 202 -4.42 17.53 -20.32
C GLU A 202 -5.67 17.43 -21.22
N GLN A 203 -6.84 17.85 -20.73
CA GLN A 203 -8.08 17.79 -21.51
C GLN A 203 -8.19 18.88 -22.61
N PHE A 204 -7.29 19.87 -22.63
CA PHE A 204 -7.34 20.99 -23.59
C PHE A 204 -6.43 20.83 -24.84
N ARG A 205 -5.74 19.70 -25.02
CA ARG A 205 -4.84 19.46 -26.19
C ARG A 205 -5.40 18.51 -27.26
N GLY A 206 -6.71 18.25 -27.25
CA GLY A 206 -7.34 17.18 -28.02
C GLY A 206 -8.27 17.57 -29.18
N THR A 207 -8.20 18.78 -29.76
CA THR A 207 -8.96 19.07 -31.00
C THR A 207 -8.20 19.99 -31.94
N SER A 208 -7.60 19.43 -33.01
CA SER A 208 -7.66 19.97 -34.38
C SER A 208 -6.69 19.24 -35.31
N SER A 209 -7.22 18.42 -36.22
CA SER A 209 -6.91 18.42 -37.66
C SER A 209 -7.41 17.13 -38.33
N VAL A 210 -8.70 17.15 -38.68
CA VAL A 210 -9.23 16.29 -39.74
C VAL A 210 -9.43 17.18 -40.98
N VAL A 211 -9.25 16.57 -42.15
CA VAL A 211 -9.56 17.05 -43.52
C VAL A 211 -8.36 17.57 -44.33
N ARG A 212 -7.79 16.72 -45.21
CA ARG A 212 -8.16 16.68 -46.66
C ARG A 212 -7.36 15.59 -47.40
N ALA A 213 -8.06 14.55 -47.86
CA ALA A 213 -7.59 13.73 -48.98
C ALA A 213 -8.13 14.35 -50.27
N LYS A 214 -7.26 14.61 -51.25
CA LYS A 214 -7.64 14.89 -52.63
C LYS A 214 -7.38 13.63 -53.45
N ALA A 215 -8.42 13.19 -54.14
CA ALA A 215 -8.33 12.23 -55.23
C ALA A 215 -7.77 12.92 -56.49
N SER A 216 -6.83 12.27 -57.17
CA SER A 216 -6.53 12.37 -58.59
C SER A 216 -5.86 11.07 -59.02
#